data_AF-A0A7S0S191-F1
#
_entry.id   AF-A0A7S0S191-F1
#
_cell.length_a   1.000
_cell.length_b   1.000
_cell.length_c   1.000
_cell.angle_alpha   90.00
_cell.angle_beta   90.00
_cell.angle_gamma   90.00
#
_symmetry.space_group_name_H-M   'P 1'
#
loop_
_entity.id
_entity.type
_entity.pdbx_description
1 polymer ?
#
loop_
_entity_poly.entity_id
_entity_poly.type
_entity_poly.pdbx_seq_one_letter_code
_entity_poly.pdbx_strand_id
1 'polypeptide(L)'
;GHGAHAGLAPEVVALRESIDSVSNIMACLFLSSIGLLLAPRFLWRHIHILTLGQVCLVVTKGVLVGGVVRAYGTSWRTALAVGVSMAHVGEFAFILLSMGWQLGIVSPQVYELLLGITALSLLTTPLIILTCARLLRVNSDHHHGYHSGGAAVQRGDSWERGPLVQYGSPKAAGLGRKSADGLQA
;
A
#
# COMPACT_ATOMS: atom_id res chain seq x y z
N GLY A 1 -4.03 2.56 -30.13
CA GLY A 1 -4.49 3.16 -28.87
C GLY A 1 -3.64 2.58 -27.77
N HIS A 2 -2.75 3.33 -27.14
CA HIS A 2 -3.10 4.33 -26.13
C HIS A 2 -4.16 3.77 -25.18
N GLY A 3 -3.63 3.15 -24.12
CA GLY A 3 -4.39 2.50 -23.07
C GLY A 3 -5.37 3.49 -22.44
N ALA A 4 -6.56 2.98 -22.22
CA ALA A 4 -7.55 3.60 -21.36
C ALA A 4 -6.98 3.68 -19.94
N HIS A 5 -6.29 4.79 -19.64
CA HIS A 5 -6.22 5.30 -18.28
C HIS A 5 -7.65 5.71 -17.91
N ALA A 6 -8.40 4.78 -17.31
CA ALA A 6 -9.65 5.09 -16.65
C ALA A 6 -9.34 6.06 -15.51
N GLY A 7 -9.41 7.37 -15.81
CA GLY A 7 -9.32 8.43 -14.81
C GLY A 7 -10.46 8.24 -13.82
N LEU A 8 -10.11 7.88 -12.58
CA LEU A 8 -11.02 7.90 -11.44
C LEU A 8 -11.74 9.26 -11.41
N ALA A 9 -13.06 9.26 -11.22
CA ALA A 9 -13.84 10.50 -11.13
C ALA A 9 -13.25 11.42 -10.04
N PRO A 10 -13.23 12.75 -10.23
CA PRO A 10 -12.60 13.67 -9.27
C PRO A 10 -13.13 13.52 -7.84
N GLU A 11 -14.38 13.08 -7.69
CA GLU A 11 -15.01 12.78 -6.40
C GLU A 11 -14.37 11.60 -5.65
N VAL A 12 -14.02 10.49 -6.33
CA VAL A 12 -13.38 9.34 -5.67
C VAL A 12 -11.94 9.63 -5.26
N VAL A 13 -11.25 10.55 -5.95
CA VAL A 13 -9.92 11.02 -5.56
C VAL A 13 -10.02 11.88 -4.29
N ALA A 14 -10.97 12.82 -4.24
CA ALA A 14 -11.21 13.65 -3.05
C ALA A 14 -11.64 12.83 -1.82
N LEU A 15 -12.46 11.78 -2.02
CA LEU A 15 -12.83 10.86 -0.94
C LEU A 15 -11.63 10.06 -0.43
N ARG A 16 -10.76 9.57 -1.33
CA ARG A 16 -9.54 8.85 -0.95
C ARG A 16 -8.59 9.71 -0.11
N GLU A 17 -8.35 10.95 -0.53
CA GLU A 17 -7.53 11.90 0.22
C GLU A 17 -8.10 12.19 1.61
N SER A 18 -9.43 12.31 1.72
CA SER A 18 -10.12 12.51 3.00
C SER A 18 -9.92 11.31 3.94
N ILE A 19 -10.03 10.08 3.43
CA ILE A 19 -9.82 8.85 4.19
C ILE A 19 -8.36 8.74 4.66
N ASP A 20 -7.40 9.00 3.77
CA ASP A 20 -5.96 8.97 4.08
C ASP A 20 -5.62 9.97 5.22
N SER A 21 -6.22 11.16 5.20
CA SER A 21 -6.04 12.19 6.24
C SER A 21 -6.61 11.75 7.60
N VAL A 22 -7.85 11.27 7.63
CA VAL A 22 -8.50 10.81 8.88
C VAL A 22 -7.74 9.63 9.48
N SER A 23 -7.32 8.68 8.65
CA SER A 23 -6.53 7.53 9.08
C SER A 23 -5.23 7.94 9.77
N ASN A 24 -4.50 8.92 9.22
CA ASN A 24 -3.27 9.43 9.83
C ASN A 24 -3.50 10.05 11.22
N ILE A 25 -4.58 10.82 11.37
CA ILE A 25 -4.91 11.43 12.68
C ILE A 25 -5.29 10.35 13.69
N MET A 26 -6.12 9.36 13.29
CA MET A 26 -6.51 8.25 14.17
C MET A 26 -5.30 7.41 14.58
N ALA A 27 -4.38 7.10 13.66
CA ALA A 27 -3.15 6.38 13.96
C ALA A 27 -2.27 7.16 14.96
N CYS A 28 -2.15 8.49 14.79
CA CYS A 28 -1.43 9.35 15.73
C CYS A 28 -2.06 9.34 17.13
N LEU A 29 -3.38 9.46 17.23
CA LEU A 29 -4.10 9.43 18.50
C LEU A 29 -4.01 8.06 19.18
N PHE A 30 -4.16 6.97 18.42
CA PHE A 30 -4.01 5.61 18.91
C PHE A 30 -2.61 5.37 19.47
N LEU A 31 -1.57 5.76 18.72
CA LEU A 31 -0.19 5.60 19.16
C LEU A 31 0.15 6.47 20.37
N SER A 32 -0.37 7.71 20.41
CA SER A 32 -0.23 8.61 21.56
C SER A 32 -0.88 8.01 22.82
N SER A 33 -2.09 7.49 22.70
CA SER A 33 -2.79 6.81 23.79
C SER A 33 -1.99 5.63 24.33
N ILE A 34 -1.47 4.76 23.45
CA ILE A 34 -0.60 3.66 23.85
C ILE A 34 0.63 4.18 24.62
N GLY A 35 1.29 5.23 24.13
CA GLY A 35 2.42 5.86 24.80
C GLY A 35 2.11 6.35 26.22
N LEU A 36 0.87 6.82 26.47
CA LEU A 36 0.42 7.24 27.79
C LEU A 36 0.11 6.06 28.73
N LEU A 37 -0.37 4.94 28.18
CA LEU A 37 -0.63 3.73 28.97
C LEU A 37 0.66 2.98 29.35
N LEU A 38 1.73 3.14 28.58
CA LEU A 38 3.01 2.48 28.86
C LEU A 38 3.76 3.15 30.02
N ALA A 39 4.26 2.34 30.96
CA ALA A 39 5.18 2.79 32.00
C ALA A 39 6.64 2.83 31.47
N PRO A 40 7.25 4.01 31.22
CA PRO A 40 8.56 4.09 30.57
C PRO A 40 9.68 3.45 31.41
N ARG A 41 9.55 3.55 32.74
CA ARG A 41 10.49 2.95 33.70
C ARG A 41 10.47 1.43 33.64
N PHE A 42 9.29 0.82 33.47
CA PHE A 42 9.16 -0.63 33.36
C PHE A 42 9.80 -1.13 32.04
N LEU A 43 9.52 -0.44 30.93
CA LEU A 43 10.10 -0.75 29.63
C LEU A 43 11.63 -0.77 29.66
N TRP A 44 12.23 0.29 30.22
CA TRP A 44 13.69 0.41 30.26
C TRP A 44 14.33 -0.72 31.06
N ARG A 45 13.70 -1.13 32.16
CA ARG A 45 14.22 -2.21 33.02
C ARG A 45 14.05 -3.58 32.37
N HIS A 46 12.97 -3.81 31.63
CA HIS A 46 12.62 -5.13 31.08
C HIS A 46 12.79 -5.24 29.56
N ILE A 47 13.57 -4.35 28.94
CA ILE A 47 13.75 -4.29 27.48
C ILE A 47 14.22 -5.62 26.87
N HIS A 48 15.03 -6.37 27.62
CA HIS A 48 15.51 -7.69 27.23
C HIS A 48 14.37 -8.72 27.14
N ILE A 49 13.46 -8.73 28.11
CA ILE A 49 12.29 -9.63 28.11
C ILE A 49 11.29 -9.21 27.03
N LEU A 50 11.10 -7.90 26.86
CA LEU A 50 10.20 -7.33 25.85
C LEU A 50 10.64 -7.69 24.43
N THR A 51 11.92 -7.49 24.10
CA THR A 51 12.47 -7.81 22.78
C THR A 51 12.46 -9.31 22.51
N LEU A 52 12.83 -10.13 23.51
CA LEU A 52 12.74 -11.58 23.40
C LEU A 52 11.30 -12.06 23.20
N GLY A 53 10.35 -11.49 23.96
CA GLY A 53 8.93 -11.77 23.84
C GLY A 53 8.38 -11.43 22.46
N GLN A 54 8.77 -10.28 21.92
CA GLN A 54 8.39 -9.88 20.56
C GLN A 54 8.93 -10.83 19.50
N VAL A 55 10.23 -11.16 19.55
CA VAL A 55 10.85 -12.10 18.59
C VAL A 55 10.17 -13.47 18.71
N CYS A 56 9.98 -13.96 19.94
CA CYS A 56 9.31 -15.24 20.18
C CYS A 56 7.89 -15.25 19.60
N LEU A 57 7.13 -14.17 19.78
CA LEU A 57 5.76 -14.07 19.26
C LEU A 57 5.72 -14.06 17.73
N VAL A 58 6.58 -13.26 17.09
CA VAL A 58 6.70 -13.17 15.63
C VAL A 58 7.15 -14.51 15.04
N VAL A 59 8.17 -15.14 15.62
CA VAL A 59 8.70 -16.44 15.15
C VAL A 59 7.67 -17.54 15.35
N THR A 60 7.06 -17.64 16.53
CA THR A 60 6.05 -18.67 16.81
C THR A 60 4.89 -18.54 15.85
N LYS A 61 4.33 -17.34 15.67
CA LYS A 61 3.22 -17.10 14.74
C LYS A 61 3.62 -17.39 13.29
N GLY A 62 4.81 -16.94 12.87
CA GLY A 62 5.32 -17.16 11.53
C GLY A 62 5.54 -18.65 11.22
N VAL A 63 6.13 -19.40 12.14
CA VAL A 63 6.34 -20.85 12.02
C VAL A 63 5.02 -21.60 12.02
N LEU A 64 4.07 -21.21 12.88
CA LEU A 64 2.77 -21.87 12.99
C LEU A 64 1.95 -21.66 11.70
N VAL A 65 1.85 -20.42 11.22
CA VAL A 65 1.16 -20.10 9.97
C VAL A 65 1.88 -20.70 8.76
N GLY A 66 3.21 -20.55 8.67
CA GLY A 66 4.00 -21.11 7.57
C GLY A 66 3.95 -22.63 7.53
N GLY A 67 3.95 -23.28 8.70
CA GLY A 67 3.79 -24.73 8.85
C GLY A 67 2.43 -25.21 8.37
N VAL A 68 1.35 -24.51 8.74
CA VAL A 68 0.00 -24.81 8.24
C VAL A 68 -0.06 -24.66 6.72
N VAL A 69 0.41 -23.54 6.15
CA VAL A 69 0.41 -23.33 4.69
C VAL A 69 1.23 -24.40 3.98
N ARG A 70 2.36 -24.82 4.56
CA ARG A 70 3.19 -25.89 4.01
C ARG A 70 2.47 -27.25 4.01
N ALA A 71 1.63 -27.52 5.01
CA ALA A 71 0.81 -28.72 5.08
C ALA A 71 -0.23 -28.80 3.95
N TYR A 72 -0.68 -27.65 3.42
CA TYR A 72 -1.53 -27.57 2.23
C TYR A 72 -0.77 -27.74 0.90
N GLY A 73 0.52 -28.09 0.93
CA GLY A 73 1.30 -28.43 -0.28
C GLY A 73 1.87 -27.23 -1.05
N THR A 74 1.85 -26.02 -0.47
CA THR A 74 2.38 -24.82 -1.13
C THR A 74 3.92 -24.77 -1.11
N SER A 75 4.52 -24.04 -2.07
CA SER A 75 5.98 -23.87 -2.15
C SER A 75 6.56 -23.21 -0.89
N TRP A 76 7.81 -23.55 -0.55
CA TRP A 76 8.50 -22.99 0.64
C TRP A 76 8.56 -21.46 0.61
N ARG A 77 8.75 -20.88 -0.58
CA ARG A 77 8.78 -19.43 -0.79
C ARG A 77 7.43 -18.79 -0.46
N THR A 78 6.34 -19.40 -0.91
CA THR A 78 4.98 -18.92 -0.63
C THR A 78 4.63 -19.09 0.85
N ALA A 79 4.94 -20.24 1.45
CA ALA A 79 4.66 -20.51 2.85
C ALA A 79 5.37 -19.54 3.79
N LEU A 80 6.66 -19.24 3.53
CA LEU A 80 7.40 -18.24 4.28
C LEU A 80 6.86 -16.82 4.06
N ALA A 81 6.55 -16.44 2.82
CA ALA A 81 5.99 -15.12 2.53
C ALA A 81 4.67 -14.88 3.27
N VAL A 82 3.77 -15.88 3.28
CA VAL A 82 2.50 -15.81 4.03
C VAL A 82 2.75 -15.80 5.53
N GLY A 83 3.63 -16.67 6.04
CA GLY A 83 3.97 -16.73 7.45
C GLY A 83 4.53 -15.40 7.98
N VAL A 84 5.47 -14.80 7.27
CA VAL A 84 6.05 -13.49 7.62
C VAL A 84 5.02 -12.36 7.51
N SER A 85 4.20 -12.35 6.46
CA SER A 85 3.16 -11.34 6.28
C SER A 85 2.10 -11.36 7.40
N MET A 86 1.80 -12.55 7.93
CA MET A 86 0.87 -12.76 9.03
C MET A 86 1.51 -12.61 10.42
N ALA A 87 2.84 -12.71 10.52
CA ALA A 87 3.55 -12.73 11.79
C ALA A 87 3.42 -11.40 12.58
N HIS A 88 3.05 -10.31 11.91
CA HIS A 88 2.84 -9.04 12.57
C HIS A 88 1.67 -9.04 13.53
N VAL A 89 1.84 -8.28 14.61
CA VAL A 89 0.81 -8.01 15.60
C VAL A 89 -0.14 -6.96 15.03
N GLY A 90 -1.41 -7.31 14.90
CA GLY A 90 -2.47 -6.37 14.51
C GLY A 90 -3.09 -5.67 15.72
N GLU A 91 -3.85 -4.61 15.46
CA GLU A 91 -4.56 -3.80 16.47
C GLU A 91 -5.47 -4.63 17.39
N PHE A 92 -5.98 -5.75 16.89
CA PHE A 92 -6.77 -6.71 17.67
C PHE A 92 -6.07 -7.24 18.92
N ALA A 93 -4.74 -7.30 18.94
CA ALA A 93 -4.00 -7.74 20.13
C ALA A 93 -4.21 -6.79 21.32
N PHE A 94 -4.35 -5.48 21.07
CA PHE A 94 -4.65 -4.50 22.12
C PHE A 94 -6.05 -4.67 22.68
N ILE A 95 -7.02 -4.96 21.80
CA ILE A 95 -8.41 -5.19 22.20
C ILE A 95 -8.47 -6.43 23.11
N LEU A 96 -7.85 -7.54 22.70
CA LEU A 96 -7.81 -8.77 23.49
C LEU A 96 -7.08 -8.58 24.81
N LEU A 97 -5.96 -7.83 24.82
CA LEU A 97 -5.22 -7.54 26.04
C LEU A 97 -6.05 -6.72 27.03
N SER A 98 -6.72 -5.67 26.55
CA SER A 98 -7.62 -4.84 27.36
C SER A 98 -8.78 -5.66 27.92
N MET A 99 -9.38 -6.52 27.10
CA MET A 99 -10.45 -7.41 27.53
C MET A 99 -9.96 -8.45 28.56
N GLY A 100 -8.79 -9.05 28.34
CA GLY A 100 -8.18 -10.01 29.28
C GLY A 100 -7.83 -9.38 30.63
N TRP A 101 -7.45 -8.11 30.64
CA TRP A 101 -7.26 -7.33 31.86
C TRP A 101 -8.60 -7.08 32.59
N GLN A 102 -9.63 -6.64 31.87
CA GLN A 102 -10.96 -6.40 32.44
C GLN A 102 -11.60 -7.67 33.03
N LEU A 103 -11.33 -8.83 32.41
CA LEU A 103 -11.78 -10.13 32.90
C LEU A 103 -10.95 -10.70 34.05
N GLY A 104 -9.87 -10.02 34.47
CA GLY A 104 -8.98 -10.49 35.53
C GLY A 104 -8.15 -11.74 35.16
N ILE A 105 -8.11 -12.10 33.87
CA ILE A 105 -7.34 -13.25 33.36
C ILE A 105 -5.84 -12.92 33.35
N VAL A 106 -5.52 -11.65 33.13
CA VAL A 106 -4.16 -11.15 32.98
C VAL A 106 -3.72 -10.44 34.27
N SER A 107 -2.60 -10.87 34.85
CA SER A 107 -2.02 -10.19 36.01
C SER A 107 -1.40 -8.84 35.62
N PRO A 108 -1.24 -7.88 36.56
CA PRO A 108 -0.75 -6.53 36.25
C PRO A 108 0.61 -6.53 35.53
N GLN A 109 1.49 -7.45 35.95
CA GLN A 109 2.83 -7.60 35.40
C GLN A 109 2.79 -8.14 33.97
N VAL A 110 1.88 -9.08 33.69
CA VAL A 110 1.71 -9.63 32.33
C VAL A 110 1.04 -8.61 31.42
N TYR A 111 0.13 -7.79 31.95
CA TYR A 111 -0.50 -6.71 31.21
C TYR A 111 0.54 -5.69 30.73
N GLU A 112 1.39 -5.17 31.63
CA GLU A 112 2.46 -4.22 31.27
C GLU A 112 3.45 -4.82 30.25
N LEU A 113 3.78 -6.11 30.40
CA LEU A 113 4.68 -6.80 29.49
C LEU A 113 4.07 -6.95 28.09
N LEU A 114 2.83 -7.46 28.00
CA LEU A 114 2.15 -7.66 26.72
C LEU A 114 1.85 -6.33 26.05
N LEU A 115 1.46 -5.30 26.81
CA LEU A 115 1.22 -3.95 26.31
C LEU A 115 2.49 -3.36 25.70
N GLY A 116 3.63 -3.57 26.37
CA GLY A 116 4.94 -3.17 25.86
C GLY A 116 5.33 -3.90 24.58
N ILE A 117 5.11 -5.21 24.49
CA ILE A 117 5.38 -6.02 23.29
C ILE A 117 4.50 -5.55 22.12
N THR A 118 3.19 -5.41 22.33
CA THR A 118 2.27 -4.99 21.26
C THR A 118 2.58 -3.56 20.79
N ALA A 119 2.92 -2.65 21.70
CA ALA A 119 3.33 -1.29 21.36
C ALA A 119 4.64 -1.24 20.56
N LEU A 120 5.64 -2.03 20.96
CA LEU A 120 6.89 -2.14 20.19
C LEU A 120 6.60 -2.65 18.77
N SER A 121 5.76 -3.66 18.62
CA SER A 121 5.43 -4.21 17.30
C SER A 121 4.73 -3.18 16.41
N LEU A 122 3.79 -2.42 16.96
CA LEU A 122 3.10 -1.35 16.22
C LEU A 122 4.04 -0.21 15.82
N LEU A 123 4.99 0.17 16.68
CA LEU A 123 6.01 1.17 16.34
C LEU A 123 6.98 0.64 15.26
N THR A 124 7.33 -0.64 15.35
CA THR A 124 8.27 -1.28 14.43
C THR A 124 7.66 -1.42 13.03
N THR A 125 6.34 -1.58 12.93
CA THR A 125 5.61 -1.80 11.67
C THR A 125 5.84 -0.71 10.61
N PRO A 126 5.49 0.56 10.84
CA PRO A 126 5.70 1.63 9.86
C PRO A 126 7.19 1.91 9.65
N LEU A 127 8.04 1.68 10.66
CA LEU A 127 9.49 1.83 10.52
C LEU A 127 10.07 0.82 9.53
N ILE A 128 9.67 -0.45 9.60
CA ILE A 128 10.10 -1.48 8.64
C ILE A 128 9.63 -1.11 7.24
N ILE A 129 8.36 -0.70 7.07
CA ILE A 129 7.82 -0.32 5.75
C ILE A 129 8.58 0.86 5.17
N LEU A 130 8.83 1.91 5.97
CA LEU A 130 9.57 3.09 5.54
C LEU A 130 11.03 2.74 5.17
N THR A 131 11.68 1.90 5.98
CA THR A 131 13.08 1.50 5.76
C THR A 131 13.21 0.62 4.52
N CYS A 132 12.29 -0.34 4.34
CA CYS A 132 12.22 -1.19 3.16
C CYS A 132 11.98 -0.35 1.88
N ALA A 133 11.04 0.61 1.93
CA ALA A 133 10.81 1.54 0.83
C ALA A 133 12.04 2.41 0.51
N ARG A 134 12.80 2.85 1.53
CA ARG A 134 14.04 3.62 1.33
C ARG A 134 15.16 2.77 0.73
N LEU A 135 15.37 1.55 1.23
CA LEU A 135 16.42 0.64 0.74
C LEU A 135 16.17 0.21 -0.72
N LEU A 136 14.92 -0.10 -1.07
CA LEU A 136 14.55 -0.44 -2.45
C LEU A 136 14.65 0.75 -3.40
N ARG A 137 14.41 1.98 -2.93
CA ARG A 137 14.61 3.21 -3.71
C ARG A 137 16.10 3.52 -3.92
N VAL A 138 16.93 3.34 -2.90
CA VAL A 138 18.40 3.55 -2.98
C VAL A 138 19.07 2.60 -3.97
N ASN A 139 18.60 1.35 -4.10
CA ASN A 139 19.17 0.41 -5.07
C ASN A 139 18.71 0.65 -6.53
N SER A 140 17.85 1.64 -6.77
CA SER A 140 17.38 1.98 -8.13
C SER A 140 18.25 3.03 -8.83
N ASP A 141 19.27 3.58 -8.19
CA ASP A 141 20.09 4.67 -8.75
C ASP A 141 21.38 4.23 -9.45
N HIS A 142 21.68 2.92 -9.57
CA HIS A 142 22.99 2.48 -10.11
C HIS A 142 23.03 1.60 -11.37
N HIS A 143 21.91 1.21 -12.00
CA HIS A 143 21.96 0.54 -13.31
C HIS A 143 20.74 0.83 -14.20
N HIS A 144 20.81 1.87 -15.04
CA HIS A 144 21.02 1.73 -16.48
C HIS A 144 20.95 3.09 -17.17
N GLY A 145 22.09 3.53 -17.70
CA GLY A 145 22.09 4.42 -18.85
C GLY A 145 21.25 3.77 -19.94
N TYR A 146 20.14 4.43 -20.29
CA TYR A 146 19.37 4.10 -21.48
C TYR A 146 20.27 4.43 -22.66
N HIS A 147 20.85 3.40 -23.26
CA HIS A 147 21.44 3.52 -24.58
C HIS A 147 20.39 4.09 -25.52
N SER A 148 20.62 5.32 -25.97
CA SER A 148 20.17 5.80 -27.27
C SER A 148 20.69 4.81 -28.32
N GLY A 149 19.82 3.92 -28.78
CA GLY A 149 20.15 2.92 -29.78
C GLY A 149 18.86 2.34 -30.35
N GLY A 150 18.49 2.82 -31.53
CA GLY A 150 17.27 2.43 -32.22
C GLY A 150 17.19 0.93 -32.49
N ALA A 151 16.06 0.34 -32.13
CA ALA A 151 15.58 -0.89 -32.73
C ALA A 151 14.14 -0.62 -33.18
N ALA A 152 14.00 -0.42 -34.49
CA ALA A 152 12.71 -0.28 -35.17
C ALA A 152 11.89 -1.55 -34.93
N VAL A 153 10.92 -1.46 -34.02
CA VAL A 153 9.83 -2.41 -33.90
C VAL A 153 8.94 -2.19 -35.12
N GLN A 154 9.00 -3.13 -36.07
CA GLN A 154 8.13 -3.17 -37.24
C GLN A 154 6.67 -3.16 -36.79
N ARG A 155 5.96 -2.12 -37.21
CA ARG A 155 4.54 -1.90 -36.97
C ARG A 155 3.74 -2.72 -37.99
N GLY A 156 3.24 -3.88 -37.56
CA GLY A 156 2.32 -4.71 -38.33
C GLY A 156 0.99 -3.99 -38.58
N ASP A 157 0.77 -3.66 -39.84
CA ASP A 157 -0.25 -2.82 -40.47
C ASP A 157 -1.38 -3.67 -41.09
N SER A 158 -1.75 -4.77 -40.42
CA SER A 158 -2.68 -5.77 -40.95
C SER A 158 -4.15 -5.64 -40.49
N TRP A 159 -4.53 -4.55 -39.81
CA TRP A 159 -5.88 -4.38 -39.25
C TRP A 159 -6.71 -3.26 -39.93
N GLU A 160 -6.20 -2.62 -40.97
CA GLU A 160 -6.89 -1.50 -41.67
C GLU A 160 -7.91 -1.93 -42.75
N ARG A 161 -8.35 -3.19 -42.79
CA ARG A 161 -9.39 -3.65 -43.74
C ARG A 161 -10.62 -4.22 -43.03
N GLY A 162 -11.39 -3.33 -42.40
CA GLY A 162 -12.79 -3.56 -42.03
C GLY A 162 -13.72 -2.72 -42.93
N PRO A 163 -14.96 -3.16 -43.23
CA PRO A 163 -15.82 -2.54 -44.24
C PRO A 163 -16.22 -1.12 -43.83
N LEU A 164 -15.89 -0.14 -44.66
CA LEU A 164 -16.21 1.26 -44.45
C LEU A 164 -17.72 1.49 -44.59
N VAL A 165 -18.42 1.73 -43.47
CA VAL A 165 -19.75 2.33 -43.48
C VAL A 165 -19.57 3.82 -43.78
N GLN A 166 -19.94 4.19 -45.02
CA GLN A 166 -19.79 5.54 -45.56
C GLN A 166 -20.87 6.46 -44.96
N TYR A 167 -20.49 7.29 -44.00
CA TYR A 167 -21.40 8.28 -43.40
C TYR A 167 -21.51 9.51 -44.34
N GLY A 168 -22.68 9.69 -44.95
CA GLY A 168 -22.95 10.83 -45.83
C GLY A 168 -22.98 12.15 -45.06
N SER A 169 -22.13 13.09 -45.47
CA SER A 169 -22.07 14.44 -44.90
C SER A 169 -23.23 15.31 -45.41
N PRO A 170 -24.00 16.00 -44.55
CA PRO A 170 -25.00 16.96 -45.01
C PRO A 170 -24.32 18.21 -45.63
N LYS A 171 -24.79 18.59 -46.82
CA LYS A 171 -24.40 19.79 -47.58
C LYS A 171 -24.51 21.03 -46.70
N ALA A 172 -23.40 21.74 -46.51
CA ALA A 172 -23.39 23.12 -46.03
C ALA A 172 -24.06 24.02 -47.08
N ALA A 173 -25.25 24.53 -46.75
CA ALA A 173 -25.96 25.51 -47.55
C ALA A 173 -25.22 26.85 -47.49
N GLY A 174 -24.98 27.43 -48.67
CA GLY A 174 -24.18 28.63 -48.86
C GLY A 174 -24.77 29.88 -48.22
N LEU A 175 -23.94 30.57 -47.44
CA LEU A 175 -24.13 31.97 -47.08
C LEU A 175 -23.35 32.82 -48.08
N GLY A 176 -24.10 33.44 -49.00
CA GLY A 176 -23.57 34.35 -50.00
C GLY A 176 -22.99 35.61 -49.36
N ARG A 177 -21.70 35.85 -49.60
CA ARG A 177 -21.10 37.17 -49.47
C ARG A 177 -21.09 37.85 -50.84
N LYS A 178 -21.92 38.89 -50.92
CA LYS A 178 -22.08 39.82 -52.02
C LYS A 178 -20.73 40.53 -52.26
N SER A 179 -20.14 40.28 -53.42
CA SER A 179 -18.96 40.98 -53.92
C SER A 179 -19.39 42.37 -54.40
N ALA A 180 -19.08 43.38 -53.60
CA ALA A 180 -18.93 44.75 -54.07
C ALA A 180 -17.42 45.00 -54.12
N ASP A 181 -16.92 45.23 -55.34
CA ASP A 181 -15.92 46.25 -55.67
C ASP A 181 -15.35 45.90 -57.05
N GLY A 182 -15.89 46.59 -58.04
CA GLY A 182 -15.22 46.75 -59.32
C GLY A 182 -14.15 47.81 -59.18
N LEU A 183 -12.93 47.51 -59.63
CA LEU A 183 -12.07 48.45 -60.33
C LEU A 183 -10.91 47.67 -60.96
N GLN A 184 -10.58 48.02 -62.21
CA GLN A 184 -9.42 47.60 -63.00
C GLN A 184 -9.60 46.33 -63.86
N ALA A 185 -10.21 46.48 -65.03
CA ALA A 185 -9.52 46.70 -66.31
C ALA A 185 -10.54 46.72 -67.46
#